data_AF-A0A2V1EES2-F1
#
_entry.id   AF-A0A2V1EES2-F1
#
_cell.length_a   1.000
_cell.length_b   1.000
_cell.length_c   1.000
_cell.angle_alpha   90.00
_cell.angle_beta   90.00
_cell.angle_gamma   90.00
#
_symmetry.space_group_name_H-M   'P 1'
#
loop_
_entity.id
_entity.type
_entity.pdbx_description
1 polymer ?
#
loop_
_entity_poly.entity_id
_entity_poly.type
_entity_poly.pdbx_seq_one_letter_code
_entity_poly.pdbx_strand_id
1 'polypeptide(L)'
;MYHLSRHPLVARRLTINISYLSLSTAWRKRTLFPDSRQQTTRNFSDNDRKTFQRPENINMPAPFQDQRAIELLSEHIAESFNAIDYSQSADSIATMPAISLDDVHATIRKLNEDIRLLDVQLGVGGGSLATSVEERFAEMNDLGDSAEAKSRRARKELDVIVEGLCDQALRPGAPWGFVVFRTVYGPQSDAPFARIINELRDIEEWLSDYDQPYLWPRYELTVIEDENTLQGADSHTVRNAFRSWVANDLTPRFKHPENWGGTAKIHEMLRSDTPANNPSWDKKLGTHHPAVGLPTRWQFCLFVDETCLRSVDLSSPRSPCVKLLTTDWEGDRAVTVAEGWEDGETDDVFEDVGWMYMDVDDFVVRYRDLMDPCEWNEVYLRPQKGDVP
;
A
#
# COMPACT_ATOMS: atom_id res chain seq x y z
N MET A 1 -14.34 12.25 -14.16
CA MET A 1 -14.56 10.90 -14.73
C MET A 1 -13.64 9.97 -13.97
N TYR A 2 -14.19 9.13 -13.09
CA TYR A 2 -13.40 8.23 -12.24
C TYR A 2 -13.13 6.91 -12.97
N HIS A 3 -11.87 6.46 -12.96
CA HIS A 3 -11.43 5.18 -13.51
C HIS A 3 -11.22 4.18 -12.37
N LEU A 4 -12.24 3.36 -12.10
CA LEU A 4 -12.24 2.35 -11.02
C LEU A 4 -11.46 1.07 -11.38
N SER A 5 -10.96 0.92 -12.61
CA SER A 5 -10.25 -0.28 -13.07
C SER A 5 -8.77 -0.36 -12.69
N ARG A 6 -8.22 0.67 -12.02
CA ARG A 6 -6.79 0.72 -11.68
C ARG A 6 -6.43 0.32 -10.25
N HIS A 7 -7.41 0.14 -9.36
CA HIS A 7 -7.13 -0.16 -7.96
C HIS A 7 -6.77 -1.66 -7.79
N PRO A 8 -5.52 -2.03 -7.46
CA PRO A 8 -5.06 -3.43 -7.46
C PRO A 8 -5.86 -4.31 -6.49
N LEU A 9 -6.31 -3.74 -5.36
CA LEU A 9 -7.13 -4.45 -4.38
C LEU A 9 -8.59 -4.69 -4.83
N VAL A 10 -9.13 -3.87 -5.74
CA VAL A 10 -10.48 -4.04 -6.32
C VAL A 10 -10.43 -5.11 -7.41
N ALA A 11 -9.43 -5.04 -8.29
CA ALA A 11 -9.17 -6.04 -9.32
C ALA A 11 -8.97 -7.46 -8.71
N ARG A 12 -8.08 -7.59 -7.72
CA ARG A 12 -7.75 -8.87 -7.09
C ARG A 12 -8.94 -9.50 -6.34
N ARG A 13 -9.85 -8.69 -5.78
CA ARG A 13 -11.09 -9.17 -5.15
C ARG A 13 -12.18 -9.52 -6.16
N LEU A 14 -12.28 -8.80 -7.28
CA LEU A 14 -13.18 -9.17 -8.38
C LEU A 14 -12.81 -10.55 -8.93
N THR A 15 -11.53 -10.84 -9.18
CA THR A 15 -11.06 -12.15 -9.67
C THR A 15 -11.38 -13.30 -8.70
N ILE A 16 -11.28 -13.08 -7.38
CA ILE A 16 -11.63 -14.07 -6.34
C ILE A 16 -13.13 -14.37 -6.35
N ASN A 17 -13.98 -13.34 -6.43
CA ASN A 17 -15.44 -13.51 -6.47
C ASN A 17 -15.93 -14.16 -7.78
N ILE A 18 -15.26 -13.88 -8.90
CA ILE A 18 -15.51 -14.49 -10.22
C ILE A 18 -15.20 -16.00 -10.18
N SER A 19 -14.07 -16.37 -9.57
CA SER A 19 -13.68 -17.78 -9.40
C SER A 19 -14.70 -18.56 -8.56
N TYR A 20 -15.27 -17.91 -7.53
CA TYR A 20 -16.27 -18.51 -6.66
C TYR A 20 -17.63 -18.70 -7.35
N LEU A 21 -18.04 -17.78 -8.24
CA LEU A 21 -19.26 -17.91 -9.04
C LEU A 21 -19.18 -19.07 -10.04
N SER A 22 -18.05 -19.21 -10.73
CA SER A 22 -17.76 -20.32 -11.66
C SER A 22 -17.75 -21.68 -10.94
N LEU A 23 -17.17 -21.74 -9.73
CA LEU A 23 -17.17 -22.96 -8.90
C LEU A 23 -18.56 -23.29 -8.34
N SER A 24 -19.36 -22.30 -7.95
CA SER A 24 -20.71 -22.53 -7.42
C SER A 24 -21.70 -23.04 -8.48
N THR A 25 -21.58 -22.55 -9.71
CA THR A 25 -22.35 -23.02 -10.87
C THR A 25 -21.92 -24.42 -11.30
N ALA A 26 -20.61 -24.71 -11.30
CA ALA A 26 -20.09 -26.06 -11.53
C ALA A 26 -20.51 -27.07 -10.43
N TRP A 27 -20.56 -26.65 -9.17
CA TRP A 27 -20.99 -27.51 -8.06
C TRP A 27 -22.50 -27.81 -8.11
N ARG A 28 -23.34 -26.82 -8.44
CA ARG A 28 -24.80 -27.02 -8.67
C ARG A 28 -25.10 -27.94 -9.86
N LYS A 29 -24.28 -27.92 -10.93
CA LYS A 29 -24.37 -28.89 -12.03
C LYS A 29 -24.15 -30.34 -11.55
N ARG A 30 -23.32 -30.55 -10.52
CA ARG A 30 -22.94 -31.87 -9.99
C ARG A 30 -23.94 -32.45 -8.99
N THR A 31 -24.64 -31.61 -8.24
CA THR A 31 -25.64 -32.03 -7.24
C THR A 31 -27.03 -32.29 -7.84
N LEU A 32 -27.38 -31.63 -8.95
CA LEU A 32 -28.67 -31.83 -9.63
C LEU A 32 -28.68 -33.05 -10.57
N PHE A 33 -27.51 -33.55 -10.99
CA PHE A 33 -27.39 -34.73 -11.86
C PHE A 33 -26.20 -35.61 -11.46
N PRO A 34 -26.35 -36.53 -10.48
CA PRO A 34 -25.32 -37.50 -10.17
C PRO A 34 -25.17 -38.49 -11.33
N ASP A 35 -23.92 -38.66 -11.77
CA ASP A 35 -23.52 -39.52 -12.87
C ASP A 35 -23.92 -40.98 -12.59
N SER A 36 -24.81 -41.53 -13.42
CA SER A 36 -25.40 -42.87 -13.23
C SER A 36 -24.51 -43.97 -13.81
N ARG A 37 -23.27 -44.08 -13.31
CA ARG A 37 -22.42 -45.25 -13.58
C ARG A 37 -21.54 -45.59 -12.38
N GLN A 38 -22.05 -46.45 -11.51
CA GLN A 38 -21.28 -47.48 -10.80
C GLN A 38 -22.25 -48.51 -10.20
N GLN A 39 -22.51 -49.60 -10.93
CA GLN A 39 -23.01 -50.84 -10.35
C GLN A 39 -21.81 -51.60 -9.80
N THR A 40 -21.69 -51.68 -8.48
CA THR A 40 -20.87 -52.72 -7.82
C THR A 40 -21.81 -53.69 -7.11
N THR A 41 -21.70 -54.95 -7.52
CA THR A 41 -22.37 -56.11 -6.96
C THR A 41 -21.99 -56.32 -5.50
N ARG A 42 -22.99 -56.37 -4.60
CA ARG A 42 -22.88 -57.05 -3.30
C ARG A 42 -24.19 -57.77 -2.98
N ASN A 43 -24.10 -59.09 -2.91
CA ASN A 43 -25.10 -59.99 -2.36
C ASN A 43 -25.26 -59.71 -0.86
N PHE A 44 -26.49 -59.62 -0.34
CA PHE A 44 -26.89 -60.24 0.94
C PHE A 44 -28.42 -60.21 1.15
N SER A 45 -28.94 -61.40 1.44
CA SER A 45 -30.08 -61.83 2.28
C SER A 45 -31.49 -61.24 2.11
N ASP A 46 -32.40 -62.18 1.82
CA ASP A 46 -33.82 -62.16 2.15
C ASP A 46 -34.09 -61.75 3.61
N ASN A 47 -34.87 -60.69 3.80
CA ASN A 47 -36.09 -60.68 4.62
C ASN A 47 -36.78 -59.31 4.51
N ASP A 48 -38.08 -59.30 4.78
CA ASP A 48 -38.99 -58.15 4.81
C ASP A 48 -39.55 -57.63 3.47
N ARG A 49 -40.40 -58.48 2.88
CA ARG A 49 -41.53 -58.01 2.06
C ARG A 49 -42.60 -57.39 2.96
N LYS A 50 -42.71 -56.06 2.94
CA LYS A 50 -43.99 -55.37 3.23
C LYS A 50 -44.29 -54.32 2.16
N THR A 51 -45.37 -54.62 1.43
CA THR A 51 -46.26 -53.77 0.64
C THR A 51 -46.00 -52.26 0.68
N PHE A 52 -45.60 -51.70 -0.47
CA PHE A 52 -45.84 -50.29 -0.81
C PHE A 52 -46.36 -50.21 -2.24
N GLN A 53 -47.61 -49.75 -2.39
CA GLN A 53 -48.24 -49.49 -3.68
C GLN A 53 -47.62 -48.24 -4.32
N ARG A 54 -47.32 -48.35 -5.61
CA ARG A 54 -46.80 -47.29 -6.47
C ARG A 54 -48.00 -46.51 -7.04
N PRO A 55 -48.12 -45.18 -6.89
CA PRO A 55 -49.02 -44.41 -7.71
C PRO A 55 -48.40 -44.22 -9.10
N GLU A 56 -49.16 -44.57 -10.12
CA GLU A 56 -48.87 -44.26 -11.52
C GLU A 56 -49.14 -42.77 -11.83
N ASN A 57 -48.35 -42.24 -12.76
CA ASN A 57 -48.60 -41.05 -13.58
C ASN A 57 -48.71 -39.68 -12.89
N ILE A 58 -47.56 -39.02 -12.77
CA ILE A 58 -47.47 -37.56 -12.90
C ILE A 58 -46.72 -37.28 -14.21
N ASN A 59 -47.41 -36.65 -15.16
CA ASN A 59 -46.83 -36.11 -16.39
C ASN A 59 -45.82 -35.02 -15.99
N MET A 60 -44.51 -35.26 -16.15
CA MET A 60 -43.50 -34.20 -16.05
C MET A 60 -43.37 -33.49 -17.41
N PRO A 61 -43.40 -32.15 -17.45
CA PRO A 61 -43.10 -31.39 -18.66
C PRO A 61 -41.62 -31.57 -19.06
N ALA A 62 -41.34 -31.52 -20.36
CA ALA A 62 -40.02 -31.80 -20.93
C ALA A 62 -38.96 -30.77 -20.48
N PRO A 63 -37.78 -31.19 -19.96
CA PRO A 63 -36.75 -30.30 -19.43
C PRO A 63 -35.71 -29.82 -20.47
N PHE A 64 -35.94 -30.05 -21.77
CA PHE A 64 -34.88 -29.95 -22.78
C PHE A 64 -34.68 -28.58 -23.44
N GLN A 65 -35.49 -27.55 -23.13
CA GLN A 65 -35.30 -26.19 -23.68
C GLN A 65 -34.49 -25.25 -22.78
N ASP A 66 -34.38 -25.53 -21.48
CA ASP A 66 -33.82 -24.57 -20.51
C ASP A 66 -32.28 -24.66 -20.35
N GLN A 67 -31.70 -25.85 -20.60
CA GLN A 67 -30.26 -26.09 -20.44
C GLN A 67 -29.41 -25.18 -21.36
N ARG A 68 -29.86 -24.98 -22.60
CA ARG A 68 -29.15 -24.16 -23.59
C ARG A 68 -29.21 -22.67 -23.25
N ALA A 69 -30.31 -22.20 -22.68
CA ALA A 69 -30.44 -20.81 -22.25
C ALA A 69 -29.50 -20.50 -21.06
N ILE A 70 -29.36 -21.44 -20.11
CA ILE A 70 -28.42 -21.32 -18.99
C ILE A 70 -26.96 -21.34 -19.47
N GLU A 71 -26.63 -22.18 -20.45
CA GLU A 71 -25.28 -22.23 -21.04
C GLU A 71 -24.93 -20.94 -21.79
N LEU A 72 -25.84 -20.41 -22.60
CA LEU A 72 -25.64 -19.15 -23.31
C LEU A 72 -25.51 -17.95 -22.35
N LEU A 73 -26.27 -17.93 -21.25
CA LEU A 73 -26.13 -16.89 -20.23
C LEU A 73 -24.78 -16.99 -19.51
N SER A 74 -24.34 -18.21 -19.19
CA SER A 74 -23.04 -18.45 -18.56
C SER A 74 -21.88 -18.06 -19.47
N GLU A 75 -21.98 -18.33 -20.78
CA GLU A 75 -21.01 -17.89 -21.79
C GLU A 75 -21.00 -16.37 -21.92
N HIS A 76 -22.15 -15.72 -22.01
CA HIS A 76 -22.23 -14.26 -22.12
C HIS A 76 -21.69 -13.53 -20.88
N ILE A 77 -21.97 -14.08 -19.69
CA ILE A 77 -21.41 -13.60 -18.42
C ILE A 77 -19.88 -13.76 -18.44
N ALA A 78 -19.38 -14.93 -18.83
CA ALA A 78 -17.94 -15.19 -18.91
C ALA A 78 -17.23 -14.31 -19.94
N GLU A 79 -17.82 -14.08 -21.12
CA GLU A 79 -17.31 -13.17 -22.14
C GLU A 79 -17.27 -11.71 -21.67
N SER A 80 -18.34 -11.25 -21.01
CA SER A 80 -18.40 -9.90 -20.45
C SER A 80 -17.35 -9.68 -19.36
N PHE A 81 -17.07 -10.71 -18.53
CA PHE A 81 -16.02 -10.65 -17.52
C PHE A 81 -14.61 -10.80 -18.10
N ASN A 82 -14.40 -11.68 -19.09
CA ASN A 82 -13.12 -11.81 -19.78
C ASN A 82 -12.74 -10.52 -20.51
N ALA A 83 -13.71 -9.76 -21.03
CA ALA A 83 -13.48 -8.44 -21.60
C ALA A 83 -13.01 -7.40 -20.57
N ILE A 84 -13.40 -7.57 -19.29
CA ILE A 84 -12.92 -6.74 -18.17
C ILE A 84 -11.52 -7.18 -17.72
N ASP A 85 -11.25 -8.49 -17.68
CA ASP A 85 -9.97 -9.06 -17.21
C ASP A 85 -8.83 -8.85 -18.24
N TYR A 86 -9.11 -8.96 -19.55
CA TYR A 86 -8.14 -8.68 -20.62
C TYR A 86 -7.62 -7.23 -20.62
N SER A 87 -8.32 -6.30 -19.98
CA SER A 87 -7.92 -4.90 -19.86
C SER A 87 -6.81 -4.64 -18.83
N GLN A 88 -6.40 -5.65 -18.06
CA GLN A 88 -5.42 -5.55 -16.97
C GLN A 88 -4.01 -6.09 -17.32
N SER A 89 -3.81 -6.61 -18.54
CA SER A 89 -2.48 -7.01 -19.03
C SER A 89 -1.68 -5.79 -19.49
N ALA A 90 -0.51 -5.55 -18.89
CA ALA A 90 0.34 -4.37 -19.12
C ALA A 90 0.62 -4.08 -20.61
N ASP A 91 0.72 -5.11 -21.46
CA ASP A 91 1.01 -4.97 -22.89
C ASP A 91 -0.19 -4.55 -23.77
N SER A 92 -1.43 -4.51 -23.24
CA SER A 92 -2.65 -4.12 -23.99
C SER A 92 -3.25 -2.76 -23.60
N ILE A 93 -2.71 -2.10 -22.57
CA ILE A 93 -3.29 -0.87 -21.99
C ILE A 93 -3.11 0.35 -22.93
N ALA A 94 -2.15 0.34 -23.84
CA ALA A 94 -1.82 1.50 -24.69
C ALA A 94 -2.83 1.81 -25.81
N THR A 95 -3.77 0.89 -26.12
CA THR A 95 -4.63 1.02 -27.32
C THR A 95 -6.14 0.86 -27.08
N MET A 96 -6.61 0.65 -25.84
CA MET A 96 -8.06 0.49 -25.59
C MET A 96 -8.73 1.78 -25.09
N PRO A 97 -9.97 2.07 -25.53
CA PRO A 97 -10.76 3.16 -24.96
C PRO A 97 -11.09 2.83 -23.51
N ALA A 98 -10.90 3.81 -22.62
CA ALA A 98 -11.17 3.64 -21.20
C ALA A 98 -12.67 3.35 -20.97
N ILE A 99 -12.97 2.21 -20.32
CA ILE A 99 -14.33 1.86 -19.90
C ILE A 99 -14.70 2.76 -18.71
N SER A 100 -15.79 3.53 -18.82
CA SER A 100 -16.24 4.39 -17.73
C SER A 100 -16.99 3.58 -16.67
N LEU A 101 -17.03 4.09 -15.43
CA LEU A 101 -17.88 3.50 -14.37
C LEU A 101 -19.35 3.42 -14.82
N ASP A 102 -19.81 4.39 -15.61
CA ASP A 102 -21.17 4.40 -16.14
C ASP A 102 -21.42 3.25 -17.12
N ASP A 103 -20.41 2.85 -17.91
CA ASP A 103 -20.50 1.69 -18.81
C ASP A 103 -20.55 0.37 -18.04
N VAL A 104 -19.79 0.26 -16.95
CA VAL A 104 -19.87 -0.88 -16.03
C VAL A 104 -21.26 -0.95 -15.39
N HIS A 105 -21.78 0.17 -14.88
CA HIS A 105 -23.13 0.26 -14.32
C HIS A 105 -24.23 -0.04 -15.34
N ALA A 106 -24.06 0.36 -16.60
CA ALA A 106 -25.00 0.05 -17.68
C ALA A 106 -24.99 -1.45 -18.01
N THR A 107 -23.80 -2.06 -18.08
CA THR A 107 -23.62 -3.50 -18.34
C THR A 107 -24.26 -4.33 -17.23
N ILE A 108 -24.03 -3.97 -15.96
CA ILE A 108 -24.62 -4.66 -14.82
C ILE A 108 -26.15 -4.52 -14.80
N ARG A 109 -26.70 -3.32 -15.08
CA ARG A 109 -28.15 -3.13 -15.18
C ARG A 109 -28.78 -4.01 -16.25
N LYS A 110 -28.14 -4.09 -17.42
CA LYS A 110 -28.59 -4.95 -18.51
C LYS A 110 -28.57 -6.42 -18.10
N LEU A 111 -27.49 -6.87 -17.46
CA LEU A 111 -27.38 -8.24 -16.96
C LEU A 111 -28.49 -8.59 -15.96
N ASN A 112 -28.85 -7.65 -15.07
CA ASN A 112 -29.94 -7.81 -14.11
C ASN A 112 -31.31 -7.89 -14.79
N GLU A 113 -31.53 -7.10 -15.84
CA GLU A 113 -32.76 -7.15 -16.63
C GLU A 113 -32.88 -8.48 -17.37
N ASP A 114 -31.79 -8.95 -17.99
CA ASP A 114 -31.73 -10.26 -18.66
C ASP A 114 -32.00 -11.42 -17.68
N ILE A 115 -31.42 -11.39 -16.48
CA ILE A 115 -31.66 -12.37 -15.41
C ILE A 115 -33.13 -12.36 -14.95
N ARG A 116 -33.73 -11.17 -14.77
CA ARG A 116 -35.15 -11.06 -14.40
C ARG A 116 -36.08 -11.61 -15.48
N LEU A 117 -35.77 -11.37 -16.76
CA LEU A 117 -36.54 -11.92 -17.88
C LEU A 117 -36.45 -13.46 -17.91
N LEU A 118 -35.28 -14.02 -17.61
CA LEU A 118 -35.06 -15.46 -17.48
C LEU A 118 -35.85 -16.08 -16.32
N ASP A 119 -35.85 -15.45 -15.14
CA ASP A 119 -36.65 -15.92 -13.99
C ASP A 119 -38.16 -16.00 -14.35
N VAL A 120 -38.67 -15.02 -15.10
CA VAL A 120 -40.06 -15.01 -15.60
C VAL A 120 -40.31 -16.13 -16.61
N GLN A 121 -39.37 -16.37 -17.53
CA GLN A 121 -39.50 -17.40 -18.57
C GLN A 121 -39.47 -18.82 -18.00
N LEU A 122 -38.65 -19.06 -16.98
CA LEU A 122 -38.45 -20.38 -16.38
C LEU A 122 -39.52 -20.74 -15.34
N GLY A 123 -40.44 -19.84 -15.00
CA GLY A 123 -41.52 -20.09 -14.02
C GLY A 123 -41.01 -20.41 -12.62
N VAL A 124 -39.72 -20.15 -12.34
CA VAL A 124 -39.11 -20.32 -11.03
C VAL A 124 -39.64 -19.17 -10.19
N GLY A 125 -40.47 -19.47 -9.18
CA GLY A 125 -41.12 -18.48 -8.32
C GLY A 125 -40.18 -17.34 -7.96
N GLY A 126 -40.46 -16.18 -8.57
CA GLY A 126 -39.53 -15.05 -8.68
C GLY A 126 -39.07 -14.55 -7.32
N GLY A 127 -37.76 -14.50 -7.14
CA GLY A 127 -37.13 -13.86 -5.99
C GLY A 127 -35.72 -14.34 -5.74
N SER A 128 -35.46 -15.65 -5.77
CA SER A 128 -34.20 -16.15 -5.18
C SER A 128 -32.93 -15.73 -5.92
N LEU A 129 -32.94 -15.64 -7.26
CA LEU A 129 -31.74 -15.31 -8.02
C LEU A 129 -31.55 -13.79 -8.17
N ALA A 130 -32.61 -13.08 -8.55
CA ALA A 130 -32.61 -11.62 -8.60
C ALA A 130 -32.22 -10.98 -7.25
N THR A 131 -32.75 -11.48 -6.11
CA THR A 131 -32.37 -10.99 -4.78
C THR A 131 -30.89 -11.26 -4.47
N SER A 132 -30.34 -12.40 -4.88
CA SER A 132 -28.91 -12.71 -4.65
C SER A 132 -27.97 -11.79 -5.46
N VAL A 133 -28.37 -11.38 -6.66
CA VAL A 133 -27.58 -10.43 -7.47
C VAL A 133 -27.72 -9.01 -6.94
N GLU A 134 -28.91 -8.61 -6.50
CA GLU A 134 -29.14 -7.32 -5.84
C GLU A 134 -28.37 -7.19 -4.52
N GLU A 135 -28.34 -8.24 -3.68
CA GLU A 135 -27.55 -8.30 -2.44
C GLU A 135 -26.05 -8.12 -2.73
N ARG A 136 -25.51 -8.84 -3.73
CA ARG A 136 -24.10 -8.70 -4.12
C ARG A 136 -23.77 -7.34 -4.72
N PHE A 137 -24.72 -6.74 -5.44
CA PHE A 137 -24.55 -5.38 -5.95
C PHE A 137 -24.54 -4.36 -4.81
N ALA A 138 -25.38 -4.54 -3.80
CA ALA A 138 -25.35 -3.72 -2.59
C ALA A 138 -24.02 -3.89 -1.83
N GLU A 139 -23.48 -5.11 -1.70
CA GLU A 139 -22.16 -5.36 -1.12
C GLU A 139 -21.03 -4.70 -1.94
N MET A 140 -21.09 -4.75 -3.27
CA MET A 140 -20.10 -4.07 -4.12
C MET A 140 -20.18 -2.55 -4.01
N ASN A 141 -21.38 -1.98 -3.92
CA ASN A 141 -21.55 -0.55 -3.72
C ASN A 141 -21.05 -0.11 -2.33
N ASP A 142 -21.34 -0.87 -1.27
CA ASP A 142 -20.82 -0.60 0.07
C ASP A 142 -19.28 -0.65 0.11
N LEU A 143 -18.69 -1.61 -0.61
CA LEU A 143 -17.24 -1.66 -0.79
C LEU A 143 -16.70 -0.46 -1.59
N GLY A 144 -17.44 0.00 -2.60
CA GLY A 144 -17.11 1.19 -3.39
C GLY A 144 -17.15 2.47 -2.54
N ASP A 145 -18.23 2.67 -1.79
CA ASP A 145 -18.40 3.80 -0.87
C ASP A 145 -17.33 3.76 0.23
N SER A 146 -17.00 2.58 0.76
CA SER A 146 -15.92 2.37 1.73
C SER A 146 -14.55 2.72 1.14
N ALA A 147 -14.26 2.29 -0.09
CA ALA A 147 -13.01 2.59 -0.78
C ALA A 147 -12.89 4.09 -1.09
N GLU A 148 -13.97 4.73 -1.55
CA GLU A 148 -13.98 6.16 -1.83
C GLU A 148 -13.82 6.98 -0.54
N ALA A 149 -14.45 6.57 0.56
CA ALA A 149 -14.28 7.19 1.87
C ALA A 149 -12.83 7.06 2.36
N LYS A 150 -12.19 5.91 2.17
CA LYS A 150 -10.77 5.70 2.48
C LYS A 150 -9.87 6.58 1.62
N SER A 151 -10.12 6.67 0.31
CA SER A 151 -9.39 7.57 -0.59
C SER A 151 -9.56 9.04 -0.21
N ARG A 152 -10.80 9.48 0.13
CA ARG A 152 -11.06 10.84 0.64
C ARG A 152 -10.32 11.13 1.95
N ARG A 153 -10.25 10.16 2.84
CA ARG A 153 -9.51 10.29 4.10
C ARG A 153 -8.02 10.41 3.83
N ALA A 154 -7.45 9.52 3.03
CA ALA A 154 -6.03 9.55 2.68
C ALA A 154 -5.63 10.83 1.93
N ARG A 155 -6.51 11.38 1.08
CA ARG A 155 -6.31 12.70 0.46
C ARG A 155 -6.10 13.81 1.49
N LYS A 156 -7.01 13.89 2.47
CA LYS A 156 -6.90 14.87 3.56
C LYS A 156 -5.65 14.65 4.42
N GLU A 157 -5.25 13.39 4.57
CA GLU A 157 -4.04 13.06 5.31
C GLU A 157 -2.78 13.53 4.58
N LEU A 158 -2.77 13.59 3.25
CA LEU A 158 -1.61 14.08 2.46
C LEU A 158 -1.56 15.61 2.34
N ASP A 159 -2.68 16.31 2.55
CA ASP A 159 -2.71 17.79 2.59
C ASP A 159 -1.71 18.34 3.62
N VAL A 160 -1.43 17.61 4.71
CA VAL A 160 -0.44 18.01 5.73
C VAL A 160 0.96 18.21 5.15
N ILE A 161 1.35 17.42 4.14
CA ILE A 161 2.63 17.58 3.44
C ILE A 161 2.61 18.91 2.70
N VAL A 162 1.53 19.23 1.99
CA VAL A 162 1.38 20.49 1.25
C VAL A 162 1.42 21.69 2.19
N GLU A 163 0.70 21.60 3.31
CA GLU A 163 0.62 22.66 4.31
C GLU A 163 2.00 22.94 4.92
N GLY A 164 2.73 21.91 5.36
CA GLY A 164 4.08 22.13 5.89
C GLY A 164 5.08 22.59 4.83
N LEU A 165 4.91 22.18 3.57
CA LEU A 165 5.68 22.72 2.44
C LEU A 165 5.36 24.19 2.10
N CYS A 166 4.29 24.75 2.65
CA CYS A 166 3.90 26.16 2.55
C CYS A 166 4.33 26.98 3.77
N ASP A 167 5.25 26.47 4.58
CA ASP A 167 5.75 27.14 5.77
C ASP A 167 6.18 28.59 5.50
N GLN A 168 5.86 29.49 6.44
CA GLN A 168 6.10 30.92 6.28
C GLN A 168 7.59 31.26 6.23
N ALA A 169 8.46 30.44 6.81
CA ALA A 169 9.91 30.60 6.80
C ALA A 169 10.55 30.19 5.47
N LEU A 170 9.94 29.27 4.71
CA LEU A 170 10.51 28.70 3.48
C LEU A 170 10.06 29.42 2.21
N ARG A 171 10.96 29.59 1.25
CA ARG A 171 10.64 30.08 -0.10
C ARG A 171 9.69 29.10 -0.81
N PRO A 172 8.77 29.58 -1.66
CA PRO A 172 7.90 28.71 -2.44
C PRO A 172 8.69 27.71 -3.28
N GLY A 173 8.11 26.53 -3.53
CA GLY A 173 8.75 25.49 -4.34
C GLY A 173 9.73 24.59 -3.56
N ALA A 174 9.66 24.58 -2.23
CA ALA A 174 10.33 23.58 -1.40
C ALA A 174 9.98 22.14 -1.87
N PRO A 175 10.97 21.25 -2.08
CA PRO A 175 10.71 19.86 -2.43
C PRO A 175 10.27 19.06 -1.20
N TRP A 176 9.73 17.87 -1.44
CA TRP A 176 9.48 16.86 -0.42
C TRP A 176 10.06 15.51 -0.85
N GLY A 177 10.14 14.59 0.10
CA GLY A 177 10.81 13.31 -0.04
C GLY A 177 12.08 13.25 0.82
N PHE A 178 12.47 12.04 1.22
CA PHE A 178 13.65 11.83 2.04
C PHE A 178 14.96 12.03 1.26
N VAL A 179 16.03 12.24 2.02
CA VAL A 179 17.40 12.11 1.54
C VAL A 179 17.90 10.71 1.90
N VAL A 180 18.49 10.01 0.95
CA VAL A 180 19.00 8.64 1.12
C VAL A 180 20.52 8.65 1.11
N PHE A 181 21.14 8.14 2.17
CA PHE A 181 22.59 7.95 2.26
C PHE A 181 22.96 6.50 1.96
N ARG A 182 23.86 6.30 1.01
CA ARG A 182 24.44 4.99 0.74
C ARG A 182 25.64 4.77 1.66
N THR A 183 25.64 3.69 2.45
CA THR A 183 26.78 3.38 3.34
C THR A 183 27.54 2.11 2.95
N VAL A 184 27.10 1.42 1.89
CA VAL A 184 27.75 0.21 1.39
C VAL A 184 28.00 0.31 -0.10
N TYR A 185 29.25 0.13 -0.50
CA TYR A 185 29.71 0.26 -1.87
C TYR A 185 30.32 -1.05 -2.37
N GLY A 186 30.27 -1.25 -3.69
CA GLY A 186 30.87 -2.38 -4.38
C GLY A 186 29.91 -3.21 -5.23
N PRO A 187 30.44 -4.12 -6.06
CA PRO A 187 29.65 -4.81 -7.09
C PRO A 187 28.51 -5.68 -6.55
N GLN A 188 28.64 -6.16 -5.31
CA GLN A 188 27.61 -6.99 -4.67
C GLN A 188 26.48 -6.15 -4.05
N SER A 189 26.72 -4.86 -3.77
CA SER A 189 25.73 -3.95 -3.19
C SER A 189 25.03 -3.07 -4.23
N ASP A 190 25.64 -2.82 -5.39
CA ASP A 190 25.09 -1.94 -6.44
C ASP A 190 23.69 -2.35 -6.90
N ALA A 191 23.48 -3.64 -7.20
CA ALA A 191 22.19 -4.10 -7.71
C ALA A 191 21.07 -4.09 -6.65
N PRO A 192 21.27 -4.63 -5.42
CA PRO A 192 20.27 -4.50 -4.37
C PRO A 192 19.96 -3.04 -4.00
N PHE A 193 20.99 -2.18 -3.92
CA PHE A 193 20.80 -0.76 -3.64
C PHE A 193 19.94 -0.08 -4.72
N ALA A 194 20.24 -0.33 -6.00
CA ALA A 194 19.45 0.20 -7.11
C ALA A 194 17.98 -0.25 -7.06
N ARG A 195 17.68 -1.46 -6.57
CA ARG A 195 16.29 -1.94 -6.39
C ARG A 195 15.57 -1.13 -5.32
N ILE A 196 16.19 -0.94 -4.15
CA ILE A 196 15.63 -0.08 -3.08
C ILE A 196 15.36 1.34 -3.60
N ILE A 197 16.32 1.94 -4.32
CA ILE A 197 16.16 3.30 -4.85
C ILE A 197 15.04 3.36 -5.90
N ASN A 198 14.89 2.34 -6.75
CA ASN A 198 13.81 2.32 -7.74
C ASN A 198 12.44 2.21 -7.08
N GLU A 199 12.29 1.39 -6.04
CA GLU A 199 11.03 1.29 -5.29
C GLU A 199 10.71 2.59 -4.55
N LEU A 200 11.70 3.24 -3.94
CA LEU A 200 11.53 4.57 -3.33
C LEU A 200 11.12 5.63 -4.35
N ARG A 201 11.54 5.51 -5.62
CA ARG A 201 11.16 6.44 -6.71
C ARG A 201 9.78 6.15 -7.27
N ASP A 202 9.31 4.91 -7.16
CA ASP A 202 8.04 4.45 -7.72
C ASP A 202 6.85 4.84 -6.84
N ILE A 203 6.79 6.11 -6.46
CA ILE A 203 5.67 6.68 -5.71
C ILE A 203 4.62 7.29 -6.63
N GLU A 204 4.85 7.34 -7.94
CA GLU A 204 3.92 7.94 -8.91
C GLU A 204 2.61 7.15 -8.95
N GLU A 205 2.70 5.82 -8.97
CA GLU A 205 1.53 4.94 -8.90
C GLU A 205 0.76 5.19 -7.60
N TRP A 206 1.50 5.24 -6.48
CA TRP A 206 0.92 5.53 -5.17
C TRP A 206 0.18 6.87 -5.15
N LEU A 207 0.82 7.98 -5.56
CA LEU A 207 0.20 9.31 -5.59
C LEU A 207 -0.96 9.41 -6.57
N SER A 208 -0.91 8.66 -7.67
CA SER A 208 -1.99 8.61 -8.67
C SER A 208 -3.26 8.01 -8.08
N ASP A 209 -3.14 6.97 -7.25
CA ASP A 209 -4.27 6.33 -6.56
C ASP A 209 -4.94 7.27 -5.55
N TYR A 210 -4.22 8.27 -5.03
CA TYR A 210 -4.75 9.26 -4.11
C TYR A 210 -5.21 10.56 -4.77
N ASP A 211 -5.12 10.73 -6.10
CA ASP A 211 -5.55 11.97 -6.79
C ASP A 211 -4.81 13.21 -6.23
N GLN A 212 -3.49 13.10 -6.09
CA GLN A 212 -2.60 14.11 -5.49
C GLN A 212 -1.58 14.66 -6.51
N PRO A 213 -2.03 15.20 -7.66
CA PRO A 213 -1.14 15.54 -8.78
C PRO A 213 -0.20 16.72 -8.48
N TYR A 214 -0.44 17.48 -7.41
CA TYR A 214 0.37 18.63 -7.04
C TYR A 214 1.59 18.29 -6.18
N LEU A 215 1.62 17.11 -5.54
CA LEU A 215 2.79 16.64 -4.80
C LEU A 215 3.86 16.15 -5.76
N TRP A 216 3.48 15.46 -6.83
CA TRP A 216 4.42 14.86 -7.78
C TRP A 216 5.47 15.85 -8.35
N PRO A 217 5.10 17.06 -8.84
CA PRO A 217 6.08 18.03 -9.35
C PRO A 217 7.10 18.53 -8.31
N ARG A 218 6.84 18.31 -7.03
CA ARG A 218 7.70 18.72 -5.91
C ARG A 218 8.44 17.55 -5.27
N TYR A 219 8.18 16.33 -5.72
CA TYR A 219 8.84 15.16 -5.19
C TYR A 219 10.31 15.13 -5.65
N GLU A 220 11.21 14.94 -4.70
CA GLU A 220 12.65 14.88 -4.95
C GLU A 220 13.31 13.84 -4.02
N LEU A 221 13.65 12.68 -4.58
CA LEU A 221 14.49 11.70 -3.89
C LEU A 221 15.97 12.04 -4.10
N THR A 222 16.60 12.62 -3.09
CA THR A 222 18.02 12.96 -3.13
C THR A 222 18.84 11.77 -2.63
N VAL A 223 19.74 11.25 -3.46
CA VAL A 223 20.65 10.17 -3.08
C VAL A 223 22.05 10.75 -2.89
N ILE A 224 22.64 10.53 -1.72
CA ILE A 224 24.00 10.96 -1.38
C ILE A 224 24.91 9.74 -1.42
N GLU A 225 25.85 9.78 -2.36
CA GLU A 225 26.90 8.77 -2.54
C GLU A 225 28.26 9.45 -2.40
N ASP A 226 29.03 9.01 -1.41
CA ASP A 226 30.42 9.42 -1.17
C ASP A 226 31.16 8.25 -0.50
N GLU A 227 31.65 7.32 -1.31
CA GLU A 227 32.34 6.11 -0.85
C GLU A 227 33.49 6.42 0.12
N ASN A 228 34.19 7.54 -0.06
CA ASN A 228 35.34 7.87 0.77
C ASN A 228 34.97 8.18 2.22
N THR A 229 33.78 8.73 2.46
CA THR A 229 33.33 9.15 3.78
C THR A 229 32.21 8.27 4.35
N LEU A 230 31.47 7.58 3.49
CA LEU A 230 30.29 6.82 3.86
C LEU A 230 30.46 5.29 3.80
N GLN A 231 31.55 4.75 3.24
CA GLN A 231 31.78 3.30 3.23
C GLN A 231 31.86 2.76 4.67
N GLY A 232 30.90 1.92 5.05
CA GLY A 232 30.75 1.37 6.39
C GLY A 232 30.32 2.38 7.45
N ALA A 233 29.78 3.54 7.05
CA ALA A 233 29.31 4.55 7.99
C ALA A 233 28.12 4.05 8.82
N ASP A 234 28.19 4.30 10.12
CA ASP A 234 27.11 4.08 11.08
C ASP A 234 26.15 5.27 11.17
N SER A 235 25.10 5.11 11.98
CA SER A 235 24.06 6.11 12.25
C SER A 235 24.63 7.47 12.65
N HIS A 236 25.65 7.54 13.50
CA HIS A 236 26.25 8.81 13.93
C HIS A 236 26.98 9.52 12.79
N THR A 237 27.73 8.77 11.99
CA THR A 237 28.46 9.30 10.84
C THR A 237 27.47 9.84 9.79
N VAL A 238 26.42 9.07 9.50
CA VAL A 238 25.33 9.49 8.61
C VAL A 238 24.61 10.72 9.16
N ARG A 239 24.30 10.78 10.45
CA ARG A 239 23.64 11.94 11.09
C ARG A 239 24.46 13.22 10.90
N ASN A 240 25.77 13.15 11.08
CA ASN A 240 26.66 14.30 10.86
C ASN A 240 26.74 14.73 9.40
N ALA A 241 26.78 13.77 8.48
CA ALA A 241 26.69 14.04 7.04
C ALA A 241 25.34 14.68 6.68
N PHE A 242 24.25 14.20 7.27
CA PHE A 242 22.91 14.73 7.06
C PHE A 242 22.74 16.14 7.61
N ARG A 243 23.18 16.44 8.83
CA ARG A 243 23.19 17.82 9.37
C ARG A 243 23.99 18.78 8.47
N SER A 244 25.11 18.31 7.93
CA SER A 244 25.89 19.10 6.96
C SER A 244 25.13 19.33 5.65
N TRP A 245 24.42 18.33 5.15
CA TRP A 245 23.55 18.45 3.97
C TRP A 245 22.38 19.41 4.25
N VAL A 246 21.68 19.26 5.38
CA VAL A 246 20.57 20.13 5.80
C VAL A 246 21.05 21.58 5.86
N ALA A 247 22.18 21.85 6.51
CA ALA A 247 22.73 23.20 6.56
C ALA A 247 22.96 23.81 5.17
N ASN A 248 23.43 23.03 4.20
CA ASN A 248 23.67 23.51 2.84
C ASN A 248 22.37 23.68 2.03
N ASP A 249 21.44 22.74 2.12
CA ASP A 249 20.21 22.74 1.32
C ASP A 249 19.15 23.70 1.90
N LEU A 250 18.99 23.73 3.21
CA LEU A 250 17.94 24.50 3.89
C LEU A 250 18.26 25.99 3.99
N THR A 251 19.50 26.36 4.30
CA THR A 251 19.91 27.77 4.46
C THR A 251 19.46 28.69 3.30
N PRO A 252 19.70 28.36 2.01
CA PRO A 252 19.27 29.21 0.89
C PRO A 252 17.74 29.25 0.71
N ARG A 253 16.99 28.33 1.33
CA ARG A 253 15.53 28.24 1.21
C ARG A 253 14.79 29.15 2.19
N PHE A 254 15.45 29.75 3.17
CA PHE A 254 14.79 30.74 4.03
C PHE A 254 14.43 32.02 3.27
N LYS A 255 13.21 32.52 3.49
CA LYS A 255 12.74 33.82 2.98
C LYS A 255 13.43 35.00 3.69
N HIS A 256 13.57 34.89 5.01
CA HIS A 256 14.01 35.95 5.91
C HIS A 256 15.14 35.47 6.85
N PRO A 257 16.33 35.15 6.31
CA PRO A 257 17.44 34.66 7.13
C PRO A 257 17.89 35.65 8.22
N GLU A 258 17.60 36.95 8.05
CA GLU A 258 17.85 38.00 9.04
C GLU A 258 17.15 37.76 10.38
N ASN A 259 15.99 37.09 10.38
CA ASN A 259 15.26 36.75 11.61
C ASN A 259 16.04 35.79 12.52
N TRP A 260 17.05 35.11 11.96
CA TRP A 260 17.88 34.11 12.62
C TRP A 260 19.35 34.55 12.71
N GLY A 261 19.63 35.86 12.56
CA GLY A 261 21.00 36.38 12.60
C GLY A 261 21.78 36.22 11.29
N GLY A 262 21.10 35.92 10.18
CA GLY A 262 21.69 35.80 8.86
C GLY A 262 22.07 34.37 8.47
N THR A 263 22.42 34.18 7.20
CA THR A 263 22.67 32.84 6.62
C THR A 263 23.83 32.11 7.28
N ALA A 264 24.90 32.82 7.66
CA ALA A 264 26.04 32.20 8.35
C ALA A 264 25.65 31.64 9.71
N LYS A 265 24.79 32.34 10.47
CA LYS A 265 24.35 31.88 11.78
C LYS A 265 23.40 30.69 11.67
N ILE A 266 22.46 30.72 10.72
CA ILE A 266 21.60 29.57 10.40
C ILE A 266 22.43 28.34 10.07
N HIS A 267 23.41 28.50 9.16
CA HIS A 267 24.26 27.39 8.73
C HIS A 267 25.06 26.79 9.90
N GLU A 268 25.62 27.64 10.76
CA GLU A 268 26.30 27.21 11.98
C GLU A 268 25.35 26.44 12.92
N MET A 269 24.13 26.96 13.15
CA MET A 269 23.14 26.32 14.01
C MET A 269 22.74 24.94 13.48
N LEU A 270 22.41 24.83 12.19
CA LEU A 270 22.00 23.58 11.55
C LEU A 270 23.09 22.49 11.54
N ARG A 271 24.37 22.88 11.60
CA ARG A 271 25.50 21.94 11.67
C ARG A 271 25.84 21.51 13.09
N SER A 272 25.38 22.26 14.08
CA SER A 272 25.82 22.10 15.46
C SER A 272 25.12 20.91 16.11
N ASP A 273 25.89 20.04 16.75
CA ASP A 273 25.39 18.93 17.58
C ASP A 273 25.38 19.29 19.07
N THR A 274 25.30 20.59 19.38
CA THR A 274 25.33 21.03 20.77
C THR A 274 23.91 21.03 21.31
N PRO A 275 23.66 20.57 22.56
CA PRO A 275 22.31 20.59 23.15
C PRO A 275 21.69 21.99 23.16
N ALA A 276 22.50 23.04 23.23
CA ALA A 276 22.05 24.43 23.17
C ALA A 276 21.52 24.86 21.78
N ASN A 277 21.94 24.16 20.73
CA ASN A 277 21.49 24.38 19.35
C ASN A 277 20.60 23.24 18.86
N ASN A 278 20.41 22.16 19.61
CA ASN A 278 19.44 21.14 19.21
C ASN A 278 18.04 21.77 19.23
N PRO A 279 17.18 21.49 18.24
CA PRO A 279 15.74 21.77 18.30
C PRO A 279 15.08 21.09 19.51
N SER A 280 15.32 21.61 20.71
CA SER A 280 14.49 21.27 21.85
C SER A 280 13.09 21.78 21.56
N TRP A 281 12.14 20.85 21.50
CA TRP A 281 10.71 21.13 21.41
C TRP A 281 10.19 21.91 22.63
N ASP A 282 11.01 22.07 23.69
CA ASP A 282 10.67 22.89 24.85
C ASP A 282 10.69 24.38 24.47
N LYS A 283 9.51 24.87 24.08
CA LYS A 283 9.20 26.27 23.77
C LYS A 283 9.66 27.28 24.84
N LYS A 284 10.07 26.84 26.04
CA LYS A 284 10.43 27.71 27.18
C LYS A 284 11.76 28.45 27.03
N LEU A 285 12.68 28.01 26.18
CA LEU A 285 14.03 28.59 26.12
C LEU A 285 14.21 29.74 25.11
N GLY A 286 13.18 30.10 24.33
CA GLY A 286 13.18 31.32 23.51
C GLY A 286 14.16 31.36 22.33
N THR A 287 15.07 30.39 22.22
CA THR A 287 15.88 30.13 21.02
C THR A 287 15.19 29.06 20.20
N HIS A 288 14.35 29.47 19.26
CA HIS A 288 13.86 28.55 18.24
C HIS A 288 15.07 28.10 17.40
N HIS A 289 15.24 26.80 17.19
CA HIS A 289 16.22 26.33 16.20
C HIS A 289 15.57 26.45 14.81
N PRO A 290 16.30 26.89 13.76
CA PRO A 290 15.72 27.17 12.45
C PRO A 290 15.08 25.94 11.77
N ALA A 291 15.40 24.72 12.19
CA ALA A 291 14.77 23.51 11.68
C ALA A 291 13.47 23.09 12.39
N VAL A 292 13.14 23.69 13.55
CA VAL A 292 11.95 23.30 14.32
C VAL A 292 10.68 23.58 13.51
N GLY A 293 9.86 22.54 13.32
CA GLY A 293 8.58 22.65 12.62
C GLY A 293 8.70 22.79 11.11
N LEU A 294 9.90 22.54 10.55
CA LEU A 294 10.06 22.44 9.11
C LEU A 294 9.58 21.08 8.59
N PRO A 295 9.39 20.92 7.27
CA PRO A 295 9.05 19.63 6.67
C PRO A 295 10.04 18.51 7.01
N THR A 296 9.53 17.28 7.05
CA THR A 296 10.23 16.03 7.37
C THR A 296 11.58 15.88 6.67
N ARG A 297 11.70 16.32 5.41
CA ARG A 297 12.93 16.29 4.60
C ARG A 297 14.17 16.84 5.30
N TRP A 298 14.04 17.82 6.18
CA TRP A 298 15.18 18.46 6.86
C TRP A 298 15.37 18.01 8.32
N GLN A 299 14.55 17.07 8.77
CA GLN A 299 14.58 16.52 10.13
C GLN A 299 14.95 15.03 10.14
N PHE A 300 14.61 14.32 9.05
CA PHE A 300 14.83 12.89 8.94
C PHE A 300 15.47 12.52 7.60
N CYS A 301 16.36 11.53 7.64
CA CYS A 301 16.93 10.92 6.43
C CYS A 301 16.80 9.40 6.47
N LEU A 302 17.01 8.79 5.30
CA LEU A 302 17.15 7.36 5.15
C LEU A 302 18.62 7.02 4.96
N PHE A 303 19.06 5.87 5.44
CA PHE A 303 20.33 5.29 5.03
C PHE A 303 20.24 3.78 4.82
N VAL A 304 21.06 3.29 3.90
CA VAL A 304 21.04 1.91 3.43
C VAL A 304 22.38 1.26 3.73
N ASP A 305 22.37 0.34 4.69
CA ASP A 305 23.51 -0.47 5.10
C ASP A 305 23.42 -1.92 4.60
N GLU A 306 24.37 -2.77 5.00
CA GLU A 306 24.42 -4.18 4.59
C GLU A 306 23.16 -4.95 4.99
N THR A 307 22.54 -4.58 6.11
CA THR A 307 21.31 -5.23 6.59
C THR A 307 20.13 -4.87 5.70
N CYS A 308 20.03 -3.60 5.31
CA CYS A 308 19.02 -3.13 4.35
C CYS A 308 19.16 -3.85 3.00
N LEU A 309 20.38 -4.02 2.50
CA LEU A 309 20.59 -4.70 1.21
C LEU A 309 20.21 -6.19 1.25
N ARG A 310 20.46 -6.88 2.37
CA ARG A 310 20.02 -8.27 2.55
C ARG A 310 18.50 -8.42 2.59
N SER A 311 17.76 -7.37 2.98
CA SER A 311 16.30 -7.40 3.02
C SER A 311 15.66 -7.58 1.63
N VAL A 312 16.34 -7.13 0.57
CA VAL A 312 15.88 -7.21 -0.82
C VAL A 312 15.67 -8.67 -1.28
N ASP A 313 16.44 -9.60 -0.72
CA ASP A 313 16.39 -11.03 -1.07
C ASP A 313 15.48 -11.84 -0.12
N LEU A 314 14.91 -11.21 0.92
CA LEU A 314 13.95 -11.89 1.78
C LEU A 314 12.68 -12.18 0.98
N SER A 315 12.19 -13.41 1.10
CA SER A 315 11.10 -13.90 0.26
C SER A 315 9.82 -13.07 0.46
N SER A 316 9.28 -12.58 -0.67
CA SER A 316 7.96 -11.95 -0.81
C SER A 316 6.91 -12.59 0.12
N PRO A 317 6.12 -11.81 0.88
CA PRO A 317 5.50 -10.55 0.44
C PRO A 317 6.11 -9.25 0.98
N ARG A 318 7.29 -9.27 1.62
CA ARG A 318 7.81 -8.07 2.27
C ARG A 318 8.53 -7.13 1.30
N SER A 319 8.31 -5.84 1.50
CA SER A 319 9.08 -4.75 0.89
C SER A 319 10.49 -4.73 1.51
N PRO A 320 11.54 -4.31 0.78
CA PRO A 320 12.85 -4.06 1.38
C PRO A 320 12.75 -3.05 2.52
N CYS A 321 13.66 -3.15 3.48
CA CYS A 321 13.76 -2.19 4.57
C CYS A 321 14.89 -1.17 4.33
N VAL A 322 14.74 -0.01 4.97
CA VAL A 322 15.74 1.04 5.08
C VAL A 322 15.82 1.51 6.54
N LYS A 323 16.88 2.23 6.91
CA LYS A 323 16.99 2.85 8.24
C LYS A 323 16.55 4.30 8.17
N LEU A 324 15.52 4.66 8.94
CA LEU A 324 15.03 6.01 9.13
C LEU A 324 15.72 6.64 10.34
N LEU A 325 16.38 7.77 10.13
CA LEU A 325 17.25 8.43 11.12
C LEU A 325 16.78 9.85 11.38
N THR A 326 16.76 10.26 12.65
CA THR A 326 16.45 11.65 13.07
C THR A 326 17.73 12.47 13.30
N THR A 327 17.67 13.76 13.00
CA THR A 327 18.75 14.73 13.30
C THR A 327 18.85 15.11 14.77
N ASP A 328 17.78 14.92 15.53
CA ASP A 328 17.57 15.61 16.81
C ASP A 328 17.96 14.76 18.02
N TRP A 329 18.55 13.60 17.77
CA TRP A 329 18.99 12.67 18.81
C TRP A 329 20.34 13.10 19.42
N GLU A 330 20.39 13.15 20.75
CA GLU A 330 21.49 13.73 21.56
C GLU A 330 22.36 12.68 22.26
N GLY A 331 22.17 11.40 21.99
CA GLY A 331 22.94 10.36 22.66
C GLY A 331 24.40 10.31 22.17
N ASP A 332 25.30 9.96 23.08
CA ASP A 332 26.60 9.47 22.68
C ASP A 332 26.45 8.05 22.10
N ARG A 333 27.45 7.63 21.32
CA ARG A 333 27.51 6.25 20.87
C ARG A 333 27.56 5.32 22.08
N ALA A 334 26.64 4.36 22.12
CA ALA A 334 26.65 3.31 23.13
C ALA A 334 28.02 2.61 23.17
N VAL A 335 28.67 2.61 24.33
CA VAL A 335 29.98 1.94 24.49
C VAL A 335 29.80 0.43 24.42
N THR A 336 28.69 -0.06 24.94
CA THR A 336 28.30 -1.47 24.90
C THR A 336 26.83 -1.54 24.56
N VAL A 337 26.53 -2.11 23.39
CA VAL A 337 25.15 -2.31 22.95
C VAL A 337 24.54 -3.48 23.73
N ALA A 338 23.32 -3.30 24.22
CA ALA A 338 22.59 -4.36 24.92
C ALA A 338 22.42 -5.63 24.06
N GLU A 339 22.44 -6.79 24.72
CA GLU A 339 22.26 -8.07 24.02
C GLU A 339 20.88 -8.12 23.34
N GLY A 340 20.82 -8.60 22.10
CA GLY A 340 19.58 -8.64 21.31
C GLY A 340 19.24 -7.34 20.57
N TRP A 341 19.95 -6.23 20.80
CA TRP A 341 19.68 -4.93 20.16
C TRP A 341 20.76 -4.52 19.17
N GLU A 342 20.39 -3.76 18.13
CA GLU A 342 21.39 -3.21 17.19
C GLU A 342 22.09 -1.96 17.73
N ASP A 343 21.44 -1.23 18.65
CA ASP A 343 21.97 0.01 19.25
C ASP A 343 21.35 0.25 20.65
N GLY A 344 21.92 1.19 21.40
CA GLY A 344 21.48 1.55 22.76
C GLY A 344 22.09 0.70 23.87
N GLU A 345 22.20 1.28 25.06
CA GLU A 345 22.95 0.70 26.19
C GLU A 345 22.11 -0.20 27.10
N THR A 346 20.79 -0.03 27.10
CA THR A 346 19.87 -0.72 28.01
C THR A 346 19.08 -1.79 27.27
N ASP A 347 18.37 -2.65 27.99
CA ASP A 347 17.41 -3.60 27.41
C ASP A 347 15.99 -3.01 27.28
N ASP A 348 15.82 -1.71 27.51
CA ASP A 348 14.53 -1.01 27.44
C ASP A 348 14.03 -0.89 26.00
N VAL A 349 12.93 -1.56 25.66
CA VAL A 349 12.33 -1.52 24.32
C VAL A 349 11.95 -0.10 23.85
N PHE A 350 11.86 0.87 24.77
CA PHE A 350 11.53 2.26 24.48
C PHE A 350 12.75 3.20 24.45
N GLU A 351 13.97 2.68 24.63
CA GLU A 351 15.19 3.48 24.49
C GLU A 351 15.29 4.01 23.04
N ASP A 352 15.23 5.33 22.90
CA ASP A 352 15.43 6.01 21.61
C ASP A 352 16.92 6.05 21.26
N VAL A 353 17.29 5.41 20.15
CA VAL A 353 18.66 5.38 19.60
C VAL A 353 18.82 6.31 18.38
N GLY A 354 17.79 7.09 18.08
CA GLY A 354 17.78 8.11 17.05
C GLY A 354 17.67 7.56 15.63
N TRP A 355 17.30 6.28 15.48
CA TRP A 355 16.98 5.66 14.21
C TRP A 355 16.12 4.40 14.41
N MET A 356 15.33 4.05 13.40
CA MET A 356 14.53 2.82 13.35
C MET A 356 14.53 2.18 11.95
N TYR A 357 14.10 0.93 11.84
CA TYR A 357 13.81 0.34 10.53
C TYR A 357 12.47 0.84 9.97
N MET A 358 12.38 0.91 8.65
CA MET A 358 11.19 1.30 7.91
C MET A 358 11.11 0.49 6.62
N ASP A 359 9.93 -0.04 6.29
CA ASP A 359 9.69 -0.66 4.98
C ASP A 359 9.66 0.41 3.88
N VAL A 360 10.14 0.10 2.68
CA VAL A 360 10.11 1.04 1.56
C VAL A 360 8.67 1.43 1.19
N ASP A 361 7.73 0.49 1.28
CA ASP A 361 6.30 0.74 1.03
C ASP A 361 5.67 1.73 2.03
N ASP A 362 6.28 1.89 3.21
CA ASP A 362 5.83 2.81 4.27
C ASP A 362 6.30 4.26 4.00
N PHE A 363 7.10 4.51 2.96
CA PHE A 363 7.75 5.79 2.67
C PHE A 363 6.82 7.01 2.80
N VAL A 364 5.69 7.01 2.10
CA VAL A 364 4.81 8.20 2.07
C VAL A 364 4.07 8.37 3.39
N VAL A 365 3.65 7.27 4.01
CA VAL A 365 2.96 7.26 5.30
C VAL A 365 3.89 7.82 6.38
N ARG A 366 5.14 7.35 6.44
CA ARG A 366 6.14 7.81 7.40
C ARG A 366 6.57 9.24 7.13
N TYR A 367 6.72 9.63 5.87
CA TYR A 367 7.02 11.02 5.54
C TYR A 367 5.91 11.95 6.06
N ARG A 368 4.65 11.57 5.87
CA ARG A 368 3.49 12.33 6.35
C ARG A 368 3.46 12.41 7.87
N ASP A 369 3.56 11.27 8.56
CA ASP A 369 3.43 11.22 10.02
C ASP A 369 4.52 12.07 10.69
N LEU A 370 5.73 12.01 10.16
CA LEU A 370 6.87 12.80 10.63
C LEU A 370 6.85 14.28 10.19
N MET A 371 5.75 14.78 9.65
CA MET A 371 5.55 16.23 9.47
C MET A 371 5.32 16.91 10.82
N ASP A 372 4.75 16.20 11.80
CA ASP A 372 4.79 16.59 13.20
C ASP A 372 5.90 15.80 13.90
N PRO A 373 6.98 16.45 14.36
CA PRO A 373 8.09 15.76 15.00
C PRO A 373 7.70 15.04 16.30
N CYS A 374 6.57 15.41 16.93
CA CYS A 374 6.06 14.71 18.11
C CYS A 374 5.66 13.26 17.79
N GLU A 375 5.28 13.00 16.53
CA GLU A 375 4.86 11.67 16.05
C GLU A 375 6.03 10.68 16.05
N TRP A 376 7.29 11.14 16.04
CA TRP A 376 8.44 10.25 16.18
C TRP A 376 8.28 9.31 17.37
N ASN A 377 7.88 9.83 18.54
CA ASN A 377 7.72 9.02 19.76
C ASN A 377 6.57 8.01 19.66
N GLU A 378 5.55 8.30 18.85
CA GLU A 378 4.39 7.42 18.65
C GLU A 378 4.71 6.30 17.65
N VAL A 379 5.56 6.59 16.66
CA VAL A 379 5.89 5.66 15.58
C VAL A 379 7.22 4.93 15.77
N TYR A 380 8.04 5.37 16.72
CA TYR A 380 9.38 4.84 16.98
C TYR A 380 9.34 3.38 17.42
N LEU A 381 10.17 2.57 16.77
CA LEU A 381 10.40 1.18 17.12
C LEU A 381 11.89 0.92 17.26
N ARG A 382 12.30 0.49 18.46
CA ARG A 382 13.71 0.23 18.75
C ARG A 382 14.27 -0.92 17.89
N PRO A 383 15.43 -0.74 17.21
CA PRO A 383 16.02 -1.76 16.35
C PRO A 383 16.55 -3.01 17.08
N GLN A 384 15.97 -4.18 16.77
CA GLN A 384 16.39 -5.47 17.32
C GLN A 384 17.34 -6.22 16.38
N LYS A 385 18.30 -6.97 16.94
CA LYS A 385 19.22 -7.81 16.16
C LYS A 385 18.47 -8.93 15.48
N GLY A 386 18.57 -9.00 14.16
CA GLY A 386 18.02 -10.10 13.36
C GLY A 386 16.55 -9.93 12.99
N ASP A 387 15.85 -8.97 13.59
CA ASP A 387 14.51 -8.56 13.19
C ASP A 387 14.62 -7.44 12.15
N VAL A 388 14.95 -7.86 10.93
CA VAL A 388 14.62 -7.08 9.75
C VAL A 388 13.11 -7.23 9.54
N PRO A 389 12.33 -6.13 9.50
CA PRO A 389 10.86 -6.17 9.48
C PRO A 389 10.23 -7.17 8.50
#